data_AF-A0AAU3KFW2-F1
#
_entry.id   AF-A0AAU3KFW2-F1
#
_cell.length_a   1.000
_cell.length_b   1.000
_cell.length_c   1.000
_cell.angle_alpha   90.00
_cell.angle_beta   90.00
_cell.angle_gamma   90.00
#
_symmetry.space_group_name_H-M   'P 1'
#
loop_
_entity.id
_entity.type
_entity.pdbx_description
1 polymer ?
#
loop_
_entity_poly.entity_id
_entity_poly.type
_entity_poly.pdbx_seq_one_letter_code
_entity_poly.pdbx_strand_id
1 'polypeptide(L)' 'MPDPAYRDPQQPRPGMFVHADGELAEYLCHAEPLGMTAQRAQQLHDLHAGHSADCLILATADQQMP' A
#
# COMPACT_ATOMS: atom_id res chain seq x y z
N MET A 1 27.14 -12.74 8.79
CA MET A 1 25.93 -13.46 8.33
C MET A 1 24.77 -12.93 9.17
N PRO A 2 23.80 -12.20 8.61
CA PRO A 2 22.60 -11.84 9.37
C PRO A 2 21.78 -13.10 9.68
N ASP A 3 21.10 -13.08 10.83
CA ASP A 3 20.26 -14.18 11.34
C ASP A 3 19.06 -14.42 10.40
N PRO A 4 18.75 -15.68 9.99
CA PRO A 4 17.57 -15.98 9.17
C PRO A 4 16.23 -15.63 9.84
N ALA A 5 16.22 -15.35 11.15
CA ALA A 5 15.05 -14.89 11.89
C ALA A 5 15.01 -13.36 12.10
N TYR A 6 16.00 -12.60 11.62
CA TYR A 6 15.93 -11.13 11.63
C TYR A 6 14.94 -10.67 10.57
N ARG A 7 13.66 -10.69 10.93
CA ARG A 7 12.61 -10.07 10.15
C ARG A 7 12.76 -8.57 10.34
N ASP A 8 13.23 -7.89 9.30
CA ASP A 8 13.33 -6.44 9.28
C ASP A 8 11.96 -5.86 9.67
N PRO A 9 11.87 -5.05 10.75
CA PRO A 9 10.61 -4.43 11.14
C PRO A 9 10.04 -3.48 10.06
N GLN A 10 10.83 -3.12 9.05
CA GLN A 10 10.42 -2.36 7.87
C GLN A 10 9.88 -3.23 6.73
N GLN A 11 9.93 -4.57 6.83
CA GLN A 11 9.25 -5.40 5.83
C GLN A 11 7.72 -5.37 6.05
N PRO A 12 6.93 -4.95 5.05
CA PRO A 12 5.48 -5.06 5.08
C PRO A 12 5.12 -6.50 5.47
N ARG A 13 4.29 -6.69 6.51
CA ARG A 13 3.72 -8.02 6.77
C ARG A 13 2.72 -8.30 5.64
N PRO A 14 2.95 -9.28 4.75
CA PRO A 14 1.94 -9.63 3.76
C PRO A 14 0.69 -10.14 4.49
N GLY A 15 -0.48 -9.64 4.11
CA GLY A 15 -1.77 -10.14 4.60
C GLY A 15 -2.68 -9.15 5.33
N MET A 16 -2.33 -7.86 5.42
CA MET A 16 -3.30 -6.85 5.87
C MET A 16 -4.07 -6.32 4.66
N PHE A 17 -5.39 -6.51 4.67
CA PHE A 17 -6.28 -5.99 3.64
C PHE A 17 -7.10 -4.84 4.20
N VAL A 18 -7.28 -3.79 3.39
CA VAL A 18 -8.09 -2.62 3.73
C VAL A 18 -9.03 -2.31 2.60
N HIS A 19 -10.22 -1.77 2.88
CA HIS A 19 -11.07 -1.25 1.81
C HIS A 19 -10.47 0.06 1.27
N ALA A 20 -10.33 0.17 -0.05
CA ALA A 20 -9.74 1.35 -0.69
C ALA A 20 -10.51 2.65 -0.35
N ASP A 21 -11.83 2.56 -0.21
CA ASP A 21 -12.70 3.69 0.14
C ASP A 21 -12.68 4.04 1.65
N GLY A 22 -12.02 3.22 2.48
CA GLY A 22 -11.91 3.47 3.92
C GLY A 22 -10.74 4.38 4.26
N GLU A 23 -10.87 5.12 5.37
CA GLU A 23 -9.81 6.00 5.89
C GLU A 23 -8.50 5.24 6.15
N LEU A 24 -8.58 3.96 6.54
CA LEU A 24 -7.38 3.14 6.77
C LEU A 24 -6.47 3.04 5.54
N ALA A 25 -7.02 3.07 4.33
CA ALA A 25 -6.23 3.04 3.10
C ALA A 25 -5.41 4.32 2.88
N GLU A 26 -5.79 5.43 3.51
CA GLU A 26 -5.08 6.72 3.44
C GLU A 26 -3.87 6.77 4.38
N TYR A 27 -3.85 5.93 5.41
CA TYR A 27 -2.79 5.94 6.43
C TYR A 27 -1.85 4.74 6.34
N LEU A 28 -2.30 3.60 5.80
CA LEU A 28 -1.54 2.35 5.81
C LEU A 28 -0.83 2.09 4.48
N CYS A 29 0.50 2.15 4.48
CA CYS A 29 1.31 1.86 3.28
C CYS A 29 1.47 0.37 2.98
N HIS A 30 1.38 -0.48 4.00
CA HIS A 30 1.73 -1.90 3.93
C HIS A 30 0.48 -2.79 3.92
N ALA A 31 -0.63 -2.27 3.41
CA ALA A 31 -1.88 -3.00 3.27
C ALA A 31 -2.28 -3.12 1.80
N GLU A 32 -2.91 -4.23 1.45
CA GLU A 32 -3.48 -4.48 0.14
C GLU A 32 -4.90 -3.88 0.08
N PRO A 33 -5.12 -2.88 -0.79
CA PRO A 33 -6.42 -2.23 -0.92
C PRO A 33 -7.40 -3.09 -1.73
N LEU A 34 -8.59 -3.30 -1.18
CA LEU A 34 -9.68 -4.04 -1.80
C LEU A 34 -10.72 -3.09 -2.41
N GLY A 35 -11.27 -3.47 -3.56
CA GLY A 35 -12.37 -2.73 -4.20
C GLY A 35 -11.96 -1.38 -4.78
N MET A 36 -10.71 -1.25 -5.24
CA MET A 36 -10.20 0.01 -5.77
C MET A 36 -10.83 0.36 -7.13
N THR A 37 -11.34 1.59 -7.23
CA THR A 37 -11.79 2.19 -8.50
C THR A 37 -10.70 3.11 -9.07
N ALA A 38 -10.72 3.40 -10.37
CA ALA A 38 -9.73 4.30 -10.98
C ALA A 38 -9.71 5.70 -10.34
N GLN A 39 -10.89 6.24 -9.98
CA GLN A 39 -10.97 7.52 -9.26
C GLN A 39 -10.31 7.43 -7.88
N ARG A 40 -10.57 6.35 -7.14
CA ARG A 40 -10.00 6.17 -5.80
C ARG A 40 -8.50 5.88 -5.87
N ALA A 41 -8.05 5.18 -6.91
CA ALA A 41 -6.65 4.95 -7.20
C ALA A 41 -5.90 6.27 -7.35
N GLN A 42 -6.39 7.22 -8.15
CA GLN A 42 -5.76 8.53 -8.28
C GLN A 42 -5.65 9.26 -6.93
N GLN A 43 -6.71 9.25 -6.12
CA GLN A 43 -6.70 9.89 -4.80
C GLN A 43 -5.66 9.26 -3.86
N LEU A 44 -5.63 7.92 -3.79
CA LEU A 44 -4.68 7.20 -2.95
C LEU A 44 -3.25 7.33 -3.47
N HIS A 45 -3.05 7.37 -4.79
CA HIS A 45 -1.77 7.68 -5.40
C HIS A 45 -1.28 9.05 -4.92
N ASP A 46 -2.10 10.09 -5.01
CA ASP A 46 -1.71 11.45 -4.60
C ASP A 46 -1.40 11.54 -3.11
N LEU A 47 -2.16 10.84 -2.27
CA LEU A 47 -1.92 10.75 -0.82
C LEU A 47 -0.60 10.04 -0.49
N HIS A 48 -0.22 9.03 -1.28
CA HIS A 48 0.96 8.21 -1.05
C HIS A 48 2.16 8.55 -1.95
N ALA A 49 2.07 9.57 -2.80
CA ALA A 49 3.06 9.89 -3.85
C ALA A 49 4.49 10.14 -3.33
N GLY A 50 4.65 10.46 -2.03
CA GLY A 50 5.95 10.66 -1.38
C GLY A 50 6.58 9.39 -0.79
N HIS A 51 5.91 8.24 -0.87
CA HIS A 51 6.41 7.00 -0.29
C HIS A 51 7.37 6.25 -1.23
N SER A 52 8.12 5.30 -0.66
CA SER A 52 8.99 4.42 -1.43
C SER A 52 8.17 3.44 -2.29
N ALA A 53 8.87 2.75 -3.20
CA ALA A 53 8.30 1.68 -4.02
C ALA A 53 7.73 0.49 -3.21
N ASP A 54 7.98 0.43 -1.89
CA ASP A 54 7.44 -0.61 -1.01
C ASP A 54 6.03 -0.26 -0.47
N CYS A 55 5.48 0.89 -0.86
CA CYS A 55 4.11 1.26 -0.55
C CYS A 55 3.14 0.47 -1.44
N LEU A 56 2.43 -0.49 -0.85
CA LEU A 56 1.49 -1.35 -1.55
C LEU A 56 0.27 -0.59 -2.07
N ILE A 57 -0.18 0.43 -1.33
CA ILE A 57 -1.27 1.31 -1.79
C ILE A 57 -0.87 2.03 -3.07
N LEU A 58 0.31 2.66 -3.09
CA LEU A 58 0.82 3.39 -4.25
C LEU A 58 1.03 2.45 -5.44
N ALA A 59 1.72 1.33 -5.22
CA ALA A 59 1.98 0.34 -6.27
C ALA A 59 0.68 -0.26 -6.85
N THR A 60 -0.38 -0.40 -6.05
CA THR A 60 -1.68 -0.87 -6.52
C THR A 60 -2.45 0.22 -7.23
N ALA A 61 -2.39 1.47 -6.74
CA ALA A 61 -3.01 2.62 -7.37
C ALA A 61 -2.46 2.85 -8.79
N ASP A 62 -1.14 2.75 -8.97
CA ASP A 62 -0.49 2.86 -10.29
C ASP A 62 -1.03 1.86 -11.31
N GLN A 63 -1.38 0.64 -10.87
CA GLN A 63 -1.92 -0.41 -11.74
C GLN A 63 -3.40 -0.18 -12.12
N GLN A 64 -4.11 0.65 -11.36
CA GLN A 64 -5.54 0.95 -11.57
C GLN A 64 -5.76 2.28 -12.32
N MET A 65 -4.70 3.05 -12.51
CA MET A 65 -4.73 4.26 -13.32
C MET A 65 -4.54 3.91 -14.81
N PRO A 66 -5.28 4.57 -15.72
CA PRO A 66 -5.22 4.32 -17.16
C PRO A 66 -3.93 4.84 -17.82
#